data_AF-A0AAQ1P0Y1-F1
#
_entry.id   AF-A0AAQ1P0Y1-F1
#
_cell.length_a   1.000
_cell.length_b   1.000
_cell.length_c   1.000
_cell.angle_alpha   90.00
_cell.angle_beta   90.00
_cell.angle_gamma   90.00
#
_symmetry.space_group_name_H-M   'P 1'
#
loop_
_entity.id
_entity.type
_entity.pdbx_description
1 polymer ?
#
loop_
_entity_poly.entity_id
_entity_poly.type
_entity_poly.pdbx_seq_one_letter_code
_entity_poly.pdbx_strand_id
1 'polypeptide(L)'
;MEIVSILKGFFRKNSKIYILLFGFYGSAFLVLFLNEEFGFPLITSRNFWIKTISTLVLYGILMLSFYLHLPKSRKIRFRNAKIIGFFFVFWISLIVLNLSSFPYERFLSYLPREWIFWSWKVVKQFTHTLPLLVFPLLYDFYRYKTNPVPFEKKKNPSYYPILILALIISAIGSFIPGFKEFYPRAPITDERLLYHATWITTLVFEIVYLYTFYFTEFFFRKFLIRYLKVVGRYHAVGMAALIYGMVHFQKPRGEILSSFFGGLLMGALSLRTHSIRGGLYAHIILAAGMEFFTGIYIWDKLF
;
A
#
# COMPACT_ATOMS: atom_id res chain seq x y z
N MET A 1 -22.71 -5.68 12.28
CA MET A 1 -22.70 -7.16 12.21
C MET A 1 -22.35 -7.71 10.81
N GLU A 2 -22.67 -7.02 9.72
CA GLU A 2 -22.44 -7.51 8.35
C GLU A 2 -20.96 -7.76 7.99
N ILE A 3 -20.05 -6.83 8.31
CA ILE A 3 -18.61 -7.00 8.03
C ILE A 3 -18.00 -8.17 8.78
N VAL A 4 -18.33 -8.33 10.06
CA VAL A 4 -17.84 -9.46 10.87
C VAL A 4 -18.30 -10.78 10.25
N SER A 5 -19.53 -10.85 9.76
CA SER A 5 -20.04 -12.03 9.03
C SER A 5 -19.27 -12.28 7.71
N ILE A 6 -19.02 -11.22 6.92
CA ILE A 6 -18.22 -11.30 5.68
C ILE A 6 -16.82 -11.89 5.96
N LEU A 7 -16.16 -11.38 7.00
CA LEU A 7 -14.82 -11.79 7.39
C LEU A 7 -14.79 -13.20 7.97
N LYS A 8 -15.73 -13.55 8.86
CA LYS A 8 -15.92 -14.93 9.36
C LYS A 8 -16.15 -15.91 8.22
N GLY A 9 -16.90 -15.51 7.19
CA GLY A 9 -17.12 -16.32 6.00
C GLY A 9 -15.85 -16.54 5.16
N PHE A 10 -14.91 -15.59 5.15
CA PHE A 10 -13.62 -15.75 4.47
C PHE A 10 -12.64 -16.58 5.30
N PHE A 11 -12.46 -16.23 6.58
CA PHE A 11 -11.68 -16.97 7.58
C PHE A 11 -12.52 -18.05 8.25
N ARG A 12 -13.16 -18.89 7.43
CA ARG A 12 -13.91 -20.07 7.90
C ARG A 12 -12.96 -21.06 8.57
N LYS A 13 -13.47 -21.94 9.44
CA LYS A 13 -12.73 -23.04 10.10
C LYS A 13 -12.20 -24.09 9.10
N ASN A 14 -11.26 -23.70 8.24
CA ASN A 14 -10.56 -24.57 7.30
C ASN A 14 -9.07 -24.30 7.42
N SER A 15 -8.35 -25.24 8.05
CA SER A 15 -6.92 -25.13 8.36
C SER A 15 -6.05 -24.84 7.13
N LYS A 16 -6.43 -25.35 5.94
CA LYS A 16 -5.67 -25.12 4.70
C LYS A 16 -5.60 -23.64 4.31
N ILE A 17 -6.61 -22.84 4.68
CA ILE A 17 -6.59 -21.39 4.44
C ILE A 17 -5.53 -20.72 5.32
N TYR A 18 -5.46 -21.09 6.60
CA TYR A 18 -4.50 -20.53 7.56
C TYR A 18 -3.07 -20.95 7.24
N ILE A 19 -2.85 -22.22 6.88
CA ILE A 19 -1.54 -22.71 6.42
C ILE A 19 -1.06 -21.89 5.22
N LEU A 20 -1.96 -21.58 4.27
CA LEU A 20 -1.59 -20.75 3.14
C LEU A 20 -1.29 -19.30 3.55
N LEU A 21 -2.20 -18.64 4.27
CA LEU A 21 -2.09 -17.21 4.55
C LEU A 21 -0.98 -16.89 5.56
N PHE A 22 -0.88 -17.67 6.63
CA PHE A 22 0.10 -17.42 7.69
C PHE A 22 1.34 -18.30 7.53
N GLY A 23 1.16 -19.57 7.15
CA GLY A 23 2.29 -20.49 6.96
C GLY A 23 3.14 -20.18 5.73
N PHE A 24 2.53 -19.95 4.56
CA PHE A 24 3.29 -19.64 3.35
C PHE A 24 3.56 -18.13 3.22
N TYR A 25 2.51 -17.30 3.10
CA TYR A 25 2.69 -15.85 2.90
C TYR A 25 3.19 -15.13 4.16
N GLY A 26 2.66 -15.48 5.33
CA GLY A 26 3.06 -14.88 6.60
C GLY A 26 4.52 -15.19 6.96
N SER A 27 4.96 -16.44 6.82
CA SER A 27 6.38 -16.78 7.03
C SER A 27 7.30 -16.09 6.04
N ALA A 28 6.93 -16.03 4.75
CA ALA A 28 7.71 -15.30 3.74
C ALA A 28 7.83 -13.80 4.11
N PHE A 29 6.72 -13.17 4.51
CA PHE A 29 6.73 -11.79 4.98
C PHE A 29 7.60 -11.61 6.22
N LEU A 30 7.47 -12.50 7.21
CA LEU A 30 8.22 -12.43 8.46
C LEU A 30 9.73 -12.59 8.23
N VAL A 31 10.14 -13.54 7.39
CA VAL A 31 11.56 -13.73 7.02
C VAL A 31 12.12 -12.48 6.34
N LEU A 32 11.38 -11.91 5.39
CA LEU A 32 11.79 -10.68 4.70
C LEU A 32 11.87 -9.48 5.67
N PHE A 33 10.87 -9.34 6.54
CA PHE A 33 10.85 -8.30 7.57
C PHE A 33 12.06 -8.40 8.51
N LEU A 34 12.31 -9.60 9.06
CA LEU A 34 13.45 -9.82 9.96
C LEU A 34 14.78 -9.55 9.26
N ASN A 35 14.90 -9.90 7.97
CA ASN A 35 16.10 -9.60 7.20
C ASN A 35 16.29 -8.08 6.96
N GLU A 36 15.23 -7.35 6.59
CA GLU A 36 15.32 -5.90 6.41
C GLU A 36 15.63 -5.15 7.71
N GLU A 37 15.14 -5.65 8.85
CA GLU A 37 15.27 -4.98 10.14
C GLU A 37 16.58 -5.31 10.88
N PHE A 38 17.00 -6.58 10.85
CA PHE A 38 18.12 -7.08 11.66
C PHE A 38 19.25 -7.69 10.84
N GLY A 39 19.00 -7.98 9.57
CA GLY A 39 19.95 -8.61 8.66
C GLY A 39 20.60 -7.61 7.71
N PHE A 40 20.84 -8.06 6.48
CA PHE A 40 21.35 -7.21 5.42
C PHE A 40 20.17 -6.63 4.63
N PRO A 41 19.88 -5.31 4.74
CA PRO A 41 18.74 -4.71 4.07
C PRO A 41 18.90 -4.81 2.55
N LEU A 42 17.92 -5.41 1.89
CA LEU A 42 17.94 -5.69 0.46
C LEU A 42 17.12 -4.62 -0.28
N ILE A 43 15.82 -4.54 0.01
CA ILE A 43 14.89 -3.59 -0.61
C ILE A 43 15.13 -2.17 -0.06
N THR A 44 15.54 -2.06 1.20
CA THR A 44 15.79 -0.77 1.86
C THR A 44 17.25 -0.33 1.84
N SER A 45 18.11 -1.07 1.12
CA SER A 45 19.54 -0.78 1.03
C SER A 45 19.82 0.66 0.57
N ARG A 46 20.83 1.28 1.19
CA ARG A 46 21.36 2.60 0.74
C ARG A 46 22.18 2.47 -0.54
N ASN A 47 22.72 1.29 -0.83
CA ASN A 47 23.47 1.05 -2.06
C ASN A 47 22.50 0.83 -3.22
N PHE A 48 22.58 1.70 -4.23
CA PHE A 48 21.69 1.69 -5.38
C PHE A 48 21.68 0.35 -6.14
N TRP A 49 22.84 -0.28 -6.34
CA TRP A 49 22.95 -1.53 -7.08
C TRP A 49 22.34 -2.70 -6.32
N ILE A 50 22.64 -2.79 -5.01
CA ILE A 50 22.04 -3.81 -4.14
C ILE A 50 20.52 -3.64 -4.16
N LYS A 51 20.02 -2.43 -3.88
CA LYS A 51 18.58 -2.13 -3.90
C LYS A 51 17.92 -2.52 -5.22
N THR A 52 18.54 -2.15 -6.34
CA THR A 52 18.01 -2.42 -7.68
C THR A 52 17.95 -3.92 -7.96
N ILE A 53 19.06 -4.64 -7.78
CA ILE A 53 19.15 -6.09 -8.03
C ILE A 53 18.19 -6.83 -7.11
N SER A 54 18.19 -6.50 -5.82
CA SER A 54 17.30 -7.11 -4.83
C SER A 54 15.83 -6.86 -5.15
N THR A 55 15.45 -5.64 -5.54
CA THR A 55 14.07 -5.32 -5.94
C THR A 55 13.62 -6.18 -7.11
N LEU A 56 14.46 -6.29 -8.16
CA LEU A 56 14.16 -7.09 -9.33
C LEU A 56 14.00 -8.58 -8.96
N VAL A 57 15.01 -9.13 -8.28
CA VAL A 57 15.11 -10.55 -7.97
C VAL A 57 14.04 -10.99 -6.97
N LEU A 58 13.86 -10.26 -5.86
CA LEU A 58 12.92 -10.66 -4.80
C LEU A 58 11.48 -10.67 -5.31
N TYR A 59 11.02 -9.60 -6.00
CA TYR A 59 9.67 -9.61 -6.55
C TYR A 59 9.49 -10.70 -7.62
N GLY A 60 10.52 -10.97 -8.43
CA GLY A 60 10.56 -12.11 -9.35
C GLY A 60 10.38 -13.45 -8.66
N ILE A 61 11.16 -13.70 -7.59
CA ILE A 61 11.09 -14.92 -6.77
C ILE A 61 9.71 -15.08 -6.14
N LEU A 62 9.10 -13.99 -5.65
CA LEU A 62 7.76 -14.06 -5.03
C LEU A 62 6.67 -14.40 -6.04
N MET A 63 6.73 -13.84 -7.25
CA MET A 63 5.80 -14.20 -8.34
C MET A 63 6.03 -15.64 -8.82
N LEU A 64 7.28 -16.09 -8.91
CA LEU A 64 7.60 -17.48 -9.24
C LEU A 64 7.08 -18.43 -8.16
N SER A 65 7.35 -18.14 -6.89
CA SER A 65 6.88 -18.89 -5.73
C SER A 65 5.35 -18.97 -5.68
N PHE A 66 4.67 -17.86 -5.99
CA PHE A 66 3.23 -17.84 -6.18
C PHE A 66 2.78 -18.87 -7.24
N TYR A 67 3.40 -18.86 -8.43
CA TYR A 67 3.04 -19.76 -9.52
C TYR A 67 3.33 -21.22 -9.16
N LEU A 68 4.49 -21.50 -8.54
CA LEU A 68 4.90 -22.85 -8.17
C LEU A 68 3.95 -23.49 -7.15
N HIS A 69 3.47 -22.70 -6.18
CA HIS A 69 2.52 -23.13 -5.15
C HIS A 69 1.09 -23.38 -5.70
N LEU A 70 0.78 -22.98 -6.95
CA LEU A 70 -0.53 -23.28 -7.53
C LEU A 70 -0.67 -24.79 -7.85
N PRO A 71 -1.80 -25.44 -7.52
CA PRO A 71 -2.09 -26.79 -7.98
C PRO A 71 -2.24 -26.83 -9.52
N LYS A 72 -2.01 -28.00 -10.12
CA LYS A 72 -2.02 -28.21 -11.59
C LYS A 72 -3.26 -27.59 -12.28
N SER A 73 -4.45 -27.77 -11.72
CA SER A 73 -5.69 -27.21 -12.26
C SER A 73 -5.71 -25.68 -12.31
N ARG A 74 -5.07 -25.00 -11.35
CA ARG A 74 -4.96 -23.53 -11.31
C ARG A 74 -3.84 -23.02 -12.21
N LYS A 75 -2.78 -23.78 -12.45
CA LYS A 75 -1.74 -23.46 -13.45
C LYS A 75 -2.31 -23.41 -14.87
N ILE A 76 -3.25 -24.29 -15.20
CA ILE A 76 -3.98 -24.23 -16.49
C ILE A 76 -4.77 -22.92 -16.59
N ARG A 77 -5.53 -22.56 -15.54
CA ARG A 77 -6.26 -21.27 -15.51
C ARG A 77 -5.33 -20.06 -15.60
N PHE A 78 -4.15 -20.13 -14.98
CA PHE A 78 -3.14 -19.08 -15.05
C PHE A 78 -2.73 -18.80 -16.50
N ARG A 79 -2.47 -19.87 -17.26
CA ARG A 79 -2.15 -19.79 -18.70
C ARG A 79 -3.32 -19.24 -19.50
N ASN A 80 -4.52 -19.80 -19.34
CA ASN A 80 -5.71 -19.42 -20.10
C ASN A 80 -6.12 -17.96 -19.86
N ALA A 81 -6.00 -17.48 -18.62
CA ALA A 81 -6.30 -16.09 -18.27
C ALA A 81 -5.19 -15.10 -18.67
N LYS A 82 -4.06 -15.58 -19.21
CA LYS A 82 -2.88 -14.79 -19.60
C LYS A 82 -2.30 -13.98 -18.43
N ILE A 83 -2.25 -14.56 -17.24
CA ILE A 83 -1.78 -13.88 -16.01
C ILE A 83 -0.30 -13.46 -16.10
N ILE A 84 0.50 -14.08 -16.98
CA ILE A 84 1.91 -13.70 -17.17
C ILE A 84 2.08 -12.25 -17.62
N GLY A 85 1.20 -11.74 -18.49
CA GLY A 85 1.23 -10.33 -18.90
C GLY A 85 0.87 -9.39 -17.74
N PHE A 86 -0.04 -9.82 -16.88
CA PHE A 86 -0.36 -9.09 -15.64
C PHE A 86 0.84 -9.07 -14.69
N PHE A 87 1.53 -10.21 -14.50
CA PHE A 87 2.73 -10.28 -13.67
C PHE A 87 3.85 -9.37 -14.16
N PHE A 88 4.02 -9.25 -15.48
CA PHE A 88 4.99 -8.30 -16.03
C PHE A 88 4.66 -6.85 -15.63
N VAL A 89 3.41 -6.40 -15.83
CA VAL A 89 3.00 -5.04 -15.42
C VAL A 89 3.06 -4.84 -13.90
N PHE A 90 2.64 -5.85 -13.15
CA PHE A 90 2.72 -5.84 -11.69
C PHE A 90 4.16 -5.68 -11.22
N TRP A 91 5.10 -6.41 -11.83
CA TRP A 91 6.52 -6.32 -11.51
C TRP A 91 7.10 -4.94 -11.81
N ILE A 92 6.83 -4.41 -13.01
CA ILE A 92 7.25 -3.05 -13.40
C ILE A 92 6.69 -2.01 -12.44
N SER A 93 5.43 -2.14 -12.01
CA SER A 93 4.82 -1.24 -11.02
C SER A 93 5.59 -1.23 -9.70
N LEU A 94 6.01 -2.39 -9.22
CA LEU A 94 6.77 -2.51 -7.97
C LEU A 94 8.22 -2.03 -8.09
N ILE A 95 8.86 -2.26 -9.24
CA ILE A 95 10.20 -1.76 -9.54
C ILE A 95 10.18 -0.23 -9.55
N VAL A 96 9.25 0.35 -10.30
CA VAL A 96 9.12 1.82 -10.37
C VAL A 96 8.80 2.39 -9.00
N LEU A 97 7.88 1.80 -8.24
CA LEU A 97 7.58 2.23 -6.86
C LEU A 97 8.84 2.29 -5.98
N ASN A 98 9.73 1.28 -6.06
CA ASN A 98 10.90 1.20 -5.18
C ASN A 98 12.11 2.02 -5.67
N LEU A 99 12.24 2.21 -6.98
CA LEU A 99 13.42 2.83 -7.60
C LEU A 99 13.17 4.24 -8.13
N SER A 100 11.92 4.70 -8.19
CA SER A 100 11.60 6.03 -8.73
C SER A 100 12.33 7.12 -7.95
N SER A 101 13.27 7.76 -8.63
CA SER A 101 13.97 8.98 -8.22
C SER A 101 13.91 9.94 -9.38
N PHE A 102 12.77 10.61 -9.51
CA PHE A 102 12.59 11.61 -10.55
C PHE A 102 13.34 12.88 -10.14
N PRO A 103 14.18 13.45 -11.03
CA PRO A 103 14.98 14.63 -10.70
C PRO A 103 14.16 15.92 -10.84
N TYR A 104 13.16 16.10 -9.96
CA TYR A 104 12.31 17.31 -9.97
C TYR A 104 13.05 18.57 -9.52
N GLU A 105 14.25 18.44 -8.96
CA GLU A 105 15.01 19.57 -8.39
C GLU A 105 15.25 20.68 -9.42
N ARG A 106 15.47 20.32 -10.69
CA ARG A 106 15.67 21.28 -11.78
C ARG A 106 14.42 22.09 -12.12
N PHE A 107 13.24 21.53 -11.92
CA PHE A 107 11.99 22.25 -12.17
C PHE A 107 11.59 23.08 -10.95
N LEU A 108 11.85 22.55 -9.75
CA LEU A 108 11.54 23.24 -8.50
C LEU A 108 12.45 24.44 -8.25
N SER A 109 13.65 24.50 -8.82
CA SER A 109 14.55 25.65 -8.69
C SER A 109 14.02 26.95 -9.29
N TYR A 110 12.97 26.90 -10.12
CA TYR A 110 12.29 28.08 -10.64
C TYR A 110 11.22 28.65 -9.70
N LEU A 111 10.86 27.94 -8.63
CA LEU A 111 9.90 28.42 -7.63
C LEU A 111 10.56 29.40 -6.64
N PRO A 112 9.78 30.29 -6.00
CA PRO A 112 10.26 31.06 -4.87
C PRO A 112 10.80 30.12 -3.77
N ARG A 113 11.87 30.53 -3.09
CA ARG A 113 12.65 29.65 -2.19
C ARG A 113 11.79 29.03 -1.09
N GLU A 114 10.87 29.81 -0.54
CA GLU A 114 9.92 29.42 0.50
C GLU A 114 8.95 28.30 0.07
N TRP A 115 8.71 28.14 -1.25
CA TRP A 115 7.82 27.12 -1.80
C TRP A 115 8.54 25.86 -2.26
N ILE A 116 9.87 25.88 -2.41
CA ILE A 116 10.65 24.76 -2.96
C ILE A 116 10.46 23.50 -2.10
N PHE A 117 10.63 23.61 -0.78
CA PHE A 117 10.57 22.47 0.12
C PHE A 117 9.17 21.82 0.17
N TRP A 118 8.13 22.65 0.31
CA TRP A 118 6.75 22.17 0.33
C TRP A 118 6.36 21.54 -1.01
N SER A 119 6.71 22.19 -2.13
CA SER A 119 6.41 21.68 -3.47
C SER A 119 7.14 20.37 -3.73
N TRP A 120 8.40 20.25 -3.30
CA TRP A 120 9.15 18.99 -3.36
C TRP A 120 8.43 17.86 -2.60
N LYS A 121 7.96 18.13 -1.38
CA LYS A 121 7.21 17.16 -0.57
C LYS A 121 5.92 16.71 -1.26
N VAL A 122 5.14 17.65 -1.80
CA VAL A 122 3.88 17.38 -2.52
C VAL A 122 4.14 16.57 -3.79
N VAL A 123 5.09 17.01 -4.63
CA VAL A 123 5.45 16.31 -5.88
C VAL A 123 5.93 14.90 -5.59
N LYS A 124 6.81 14.73 -4.59
CA LYS A 124 7.32 13.42 -4.18
C LYS A 124 6.20 12.46 -3.77
N GLN A 125 5.15 12.96 -3.10
CA GLN A 125 4.03 12.14 -2.67
C GLN A 125 3.25 11.58 -3.87
N PHE A 126 3.01 12.40 -4.90
CA PHE A 126 2.38 11.98 -6.13
C PHE A 126 3.27 11.05 -6.97
N THR A 127 4.50 11.43 -7.25
CA THR A 127 5.36 10.70 -8.20
C THR A 127 5.71 9.31 -7.71
N HIS A 128 5.85 9.12 -6.40
CA HIS A 128 6.05 7.80 -5.81
C HIS A 128 4.83 6.88 -5.98
N THR A 129 3.60 7.40 -5.86
CA THR A 129 2.38 6.59 -5.81
C THR A 129 1.61 6.52 -7.13
N LEU A 130 1.82 7.48 -8.04
CA LEU A 130 1.15 7.58 -9.34
C LEU A 130 1.30 6.33 -10.22
N PRO A 131 2.46 5.63 -10.27
CA PRO A 131 2.60 4.37 -11.01
C PRO A 131 1.59 3.29 -10.58
N LEU A 132 1.17 3.30 -9.32
CA LEU A 132 0.17 2.37 -8.77
C LEU A 132 -1.24 2.62 -9.31
N LEU A 133 -1.50 3.78 -9.93
CA LEU A 133 -2.75 4.05 -10.64
C LEU A 133 -2.57 3.91 -12.15
N VAL A 134 -1.53 4.54 -12.71
CA VAL A 134 -1.35 4.67 -14.17
C VAL A 134 -1.13 3.31 -14.83
N PHE A 135 -0.21 2.49 -14.34
CA PHE A 135 0.09 1.21 -14.99
C PHE A 135 -1.10 0.23 -14.95
N PRO A 136 -1.84 0.09 -13.84
CA PRO A 136 -3.09 -0.66 -13.84
C PRO A 136 -4.13 -0.16 -14.83
N LEU A 137 -4.32 1.17 -14.95
CA LEU A 137 -5.30 1.74 -15.87
C LEU A 137 -4.90 1.49 -17.33
N LEU A 138 -3.63 1.68 -17.68
CA LEU A 138 -3.11 1.39 -19.01
C LEU A 138 -3.26 -0.11 -19.35
N TYR A 139 -2.99 -0.99 -18.39
CA TYR A 139 -3.16 -2.43 -18.60
C TYR A 139 -4.63 -2.83 -18.76
N ASP A 140 -5.52 -2.27 -17.94
CA ASP A 140 -6.97 -2.51 -18.06
C ASP A 140 -7.49 -1.98 -19.41
N PHE A 141 -7.03 -0.80 -19.85
CA PHE A 141 -7.34 -0.25 -21.17
C PHE A 141 -6.86 -1.19 -22.29
N TYR A 142 -5.60 -1.64 -22.24
CA TYR A 142 -5.05 -2.60 -23.20
C TYR A 142 -5.86 -3.92 -23.23
N ARG A 143 -6.26 -4.43 -22.07
CA ARG A 143 -6.92 -5.74 -21.95
C ARG A 143 -8.38 -5.71 -22.36
N TYR A 144 -9.09 -4.61 -22.09
CA TYR A 144 -10.55 -4.51 -22.29
C TYR A 144 -10.98 -3.54 -23.39
N LYS A 145 -10.01 -2.82 -23.99
CA LYS A 145 -10.05 -1.91 -25.16
C LYS A 145 -11.11 -0.79 -25.12
N THR A 146 -12.35 -1.06 -24.73
CA THR A 146 -13.48 -0.11 -24.67
C THR A 146 -14.57 -0.47 -23.66
N ASN A 147 -14.51 -1.63 -23.00
CA ASN A 147 -15.49 -1.99 -21.96
C ASN A 147 -14.94 -1.62 -20.58
N PRO A 148 -15.29 -0.43 -20.02
CA PRO A 148 -14.86 -0.06 -18.69
C PRO A 148 -15.42 -1.10 -17.72
N VAL A 149 -14.53 -1.63 -16.90
CA VAL A 149 -14.93 -2.66 -15.95
C VAL A 149 -15.72 -1.95 -14.87
N PRO A 150 -17.00 -2.31 -14.67
CA PRO A 150 -17.87 -1.51 -13.82
C PRO A 150 -17.28 -1.36 -12.43
N PHE A 151 -17.19 -0.11 -11.96
CA PHE A 151 -16.87 0.19 -10.58
C PHE A 151 -18.04 -0.27 -9.71
N GLU A 152 -17.77 -1.14 -8.73
CA GLU A 152 -18.59 -1.31 -7.53
C GLU A 152 -20.09 -1.56 -7.77
N LYS A 153 -20.45 -2.82 -8.06
CA LYS A 153 -21.83 -3.21 -8.39
C LYS A 153 -22.70 -3.66 -7.21
N LYS A 154 -22.19 -3.71 -5.96
CA LYS A 154 -22.91 -4.31 -4.82
C LYS A 154 -23.28 -3.31 -3.74
N LYS A 155 -24.37 -3.63 -3.03
CA LYS A 155 -24.76 -3.04 -1.74
C LYS A 155 -23.55 -3.07 -0.81
N ASN A 156 -23.04 -1.90 -0.42
CA ASN A 156 -21.87 -1.79 0.42
C ASN A 156 -22.26 -2.06 1.87
N PRO A 157 -21.53 -2.92 2.60
CA PRO A 157 -21.79 -3.12 4.02
C PRO A 157 -21.45 -1.85 4.80
N SER A 158 -22.02 -1.73 6.00
CA SER A 158 -21.63 -0.65 6.92
C SER A 158 -20.16 -0.80 7.36
N TYR A 159 -19.33 0.19 7.02
CA TYR A 159 -17.88 0.19 7.33
C TYR A 159 -17.53 0.66 8.74
N TYR A 160 -18.48 1.24 9.50
CA TYR A 160 -18.23 1.84 10.82
C TYR A 160 -17.36 1.00 11.76
N PRO A 161 -17.54 -0.34 11.91
CA PRO A 161 -16.70 -1.11 12.82
C PRO A 161 -15.21 -1.08 12.46
N ILE A 162 -14.88 -1.09 11.16
CA ILE A 162 -13.49 -1.01 10.70
C ILE A 162 -12.96 0.41 10.87
N LEU A 163 -13.77 1.42 10.59
CA LEU A 163 -13.38 2.83 10.72
C LEU A 163 -13.08 3.20 12.18
N ILE A 164 -13.93 2.75 13.11
CA ILE A 164 -13.71 2.93 14.55
C ILE A 164 -12.44 2.21 14.99
N LEU A 165 -12.23 0.96 14.54
CA LEU A 165 -11.01 0.22 14.84
C LEU A 165 -9.76 0.94 14.29
N ALA A 166 -9.81 1.46 13.07
CA ALA A 166 -8.71 2.23 12.47
C ALA A 166 -8.39 3.48 13.30
N LEU A 167 -9.40 4.21 13.75
CA LEU A 167 -9.23 5.38 14.61
C LEU A 167 -8.61 5.01 15.97
N ILE A 168 -9.09 3.95 16.61
CA ILE A 168 -8.51 3.46 17.89
C ILE A 168 -7.06 3.05 17.71
N ILE A 169 -6.73 2.30 16.63
CA ILE A 169 -5.36 1.90 16.33
C ILE A 169 -4.48 3.14 16.10
N SER A 170 -4.98 4.18 15.42
CA SER A 170 -4.21 5.42 15.25
C SER A 170 -3.96 6.15 16.55
N ALA A 171 -4.95 6.21 17.45
CA ALA A 171 -4.80 6.83 18.77
C ALA A 171 -3.80 6.06 19.64
N ILE A 172 -3.83 4.73 19.63
CA ILE A 172 -2.88 3.92 20.39
C ILE A 172 -1.47 4.02 19.78
N GLY A 173 -1.38 4.00 18.44
CA GLY A 173 -0.12 4.06 17.72
C GLY A 173 0.64 5.36 17.93
N SER A 174 -0.04 6.49 18.12
CA SER A 174 0.60 7.78 18.38
C SER A 174 1.39 7.81 19.70
N PHE A 175 1.15 6.88 20.63
CA PHE A 175 1.96 6.76 21.85
C PHE A 175 3.27 6.00 21.63
N ILE A 176 3.43 5.28 20.52
CA ILE A 176 4.62 4.48 20.22
C ILE A 176 5.72 5.39 19.66
N PRO A 177 6.96 5.37 20.20
CA PRO A 177 8.04 6.27 19.80
C PRO A 177 8.30 6.32 18.29
N GLY A 178 8.36 5.16 17.63
CA GLY A 178 8.61 5.11 16.18
C GLY A 178 7.55 5.80 15.32
N PHE A 179 6.30 5.87 15.78
CA PHE A 179 5.26 6.64 15.07
C PHE A 179 5.42 8.14 15.31
N LYS A 180 5.81 8.56 16.52
CA LYS A 180 6.10 9.99 16.82
C LYS A 180 7.26 10.55 16.02
N GLU A 181 8.24 9.72 15.70
CA GLU A 181 9.39 10.12 14.86
C GLU A 181 9.03 10.19 13.37
N PHE A 182 8.03 9.41 12.94
CA PHE A 182 7.65 9.30 11.53
C PHE A 182 6.53 10.25 11.11
N TYR A 183 5.62 10.57 12.05
CA TYR A 183 4.47 11.45 11.87
C TYR A 183 4.66 12.75 12.68
N PRO A 184 4.10 13.88 12.24
CA PRO A 184 3.35 14.05 11.00
C PRO A 184 4.23 14.03 9.76
N ARG A 185 3.65 13.64 8.62
CA ARG A 185 4.30 13.68 7.30
C ARG A 185 4.23 15.06 6.68
N ALA A 186 3.24 15.86 7.09
CA ALA A 186 3.11 17.26 6.69
C ALA A 186 4.44 18.02 6.85
N PRO A 187 4.83 18.86 5.87
CA PRO A 187 5.99 19.71 6.01
C PRO A 187 5.78 20.68 7.18
N ILE A 188 6.64 20.58 8.18
CA ILE A 188 6.70 21.52 9.31
C ILE A 188 7.67 22.67 9.02
N THR A 189 7.55 23.77 9.76
CA THR A 189 8.43 24.94 9.63
C THR A 189 9.89 24.53 9.75
N ASP A 190 10.71 24.95 8.78
CA ASP A 190 12.16 24.75 8.76
C ASP A 190 12.83 26.02 8.21
N GLU A 191 13.41 26.80 9.12
CA GLU A 191 14.08 28.06 8.80
C GLU A 191 15.29 27.87 7.87
N ARG A 192 15.98 26.72 7.94
CA ARG A 192 17.12 26.42 7.06
C ARG A 192 16.69 26.28 5.61
N LEU A 193 15.43 25.89 5.41
CA LEU A 193 14.80 25.74 4.10
C LEU A 193 13.89 26.93 3.75
N LEU A 194 13.89 27.99 4.55
CA LEU A 194 13.06 29.18 4.40
C LEU A 194 11.55 28.86 4.29
N TYR A 195 11.11 27.74 4.85
CA TYR A 195 9.72 27.30 4.79
C TYR A 195 9.03 27.49 6.13
N HIS A 196 7.89 28.18 6.10
CA HIS A 196 7.00 28.36 7.24
C HIS A 196 5.71 27.59 7.01
N ALA A 197 5.40 26.65 7.90
CA ALA A 197 4.18 25.89 7.84
C ALA A 197 2.99 26.75 8.31
N THR A 198 1.92 26.72 7.52
CA THR A 198 0.65 27.35 7.84
C THR A 198 -0.45 26.29 7.89
N TRP A 199 -1.61 26.66 8.42
CA TRP A 199 -2.80 25.81 8.35
C TRP A 199 -3.16 25.40 6.92
N ILE A 200 -3.04 26.33 5.97
CA ILE A 200 -3.39 26.08 4.57
C ILE A 200 -2.40 25.13 3.91
N THR A 201 -1.09 25.38 4.04
CA THR A 201 -0.06 24.52 3.41
C THR A 201 -0.07 23.11 3.98
N THR A 202 -0.35 22.99 5.28
CA THR A 202 -0.53 21.69 5.96
C THR A 202 -1.77 20.98 5.44
N LEU A 203 -2.93 21.63 5.42
CA LEU A 203 -4.19 21.02 4.97
C LEU A 203 -4.13 20.57 3.51
N VAL A 204 -3.54 21.37 2.62
CA VAL A 204 -3.37 21.00 1.20
C VAL A 204 -2.45 19.79 1.08
N PHE A 205 -1.34 19.74 1.84
CA PHE A 205 -0.48 18.57 1.85
C PHE A 205 -1.22 17.33 2.35
N GLU A 206 -1.97 17.44 3.44
CA GLU A 206 -2.76 16.33 3.99
C GLU A 206 -3.77 15.80 2.97
N ILE A 207 -4.51 16.67 2.29
CA ILE A 207 -5.46 16.26 1.23
C ILE A 207 -4.73 15.50 0.12
N VAL A 208 -3.58 15.99 -0.34
CA VAL A 208 -2.77 15.33 -1.36
C VAL A 208 -2.28 13.97 -0.86
N TYR A 209 -1.71 13.93 0.34
CA TYR A 209 -1.21 12.72 0.99
C TYR A 209 -2.31 11.66 1.11
N LEU A 210 -3.46 12.03 1.67
CA LEU A 210 -4.60 11.14 1.85
C LEU A 210 -5.17 10.67 0.50
N TYR A 211 -5.17 11.51 -0.52
CA TYR A 211 -5.63 11.14 -1.86
C TYR A 211 -4.76 10.03 -2.48
N THR A 212 -3.46 9.98 -2.18
CA THR A 212 -2.59 8.91 -2.69
C THR A 212 -2.95 7.51 -2.18
N PHE A 213 -3.71 7.40 -1.08
CA PHE A 213 -4.25 6.10 -0.64
C PHE A 213 -5.29 5.55 -1.62
N TYR A 214 -5.98 6.38 -2.40
CA TYR A 214 -6.81 5.90 -3.49
C TYR A 214 -5.98 5.09 -4.50
N PHE A 215 -4.76 5.54 -4.85
CA PHE A 215 -3.89 4.84 -5.80
C PHE A 215 -3.45 3.49 -5.22
N THR A 216 -3.05 3.49 -3.94
CA THR A 216 -2.65 2.29 -3.22
C THR A 216 -3.79 1.27 -3.15
N GLU A 217 -4.99 1.68 -2.72
CA GLU A 217 -6.14 0.79 -2.64
C GLU A 217 -6.61 0.31 -4.01
N PHE A 218 -6.56 1.18 -5.02
CA PHE A 218 -6.85 0.79 -6.40
C PHE A 218 -5.90 -0.34 -6.85
N PHE A 219 -4.60 -0.19 -6.61
CA PHE A 219 -3.60 -1.18 -6.99
C PHE A 219 -3.79 -2.51 -6.26
N PHE A 220 -3.84 -2.49 -4.94
CA PHE A 220 -3.86 -3.72 -4.14
C PHE A 220 -5.24 -4.39 -4.11
N ARG A 221 -6.33 -3.63 -3.92
CA ARG A 221 -7.66 -4.18 -3.64
C ARG A 221 -8.48 -4.37 -4.91
N LYS A 222 -8.26 -3.54 -5.92
CA LYS A 222 -8.90 -3.70 -7.23
C LYS A 222 -8.02 -4.47 -8.20
N PHE A 223 -6.89 -3.90 -8.62
CA PHE A 223 -6.06 -4.45 -9.70
C PHE A 223 -5.51 -5.84 -9.36
N LEU A 224 -4.66 -5.94 -8.34
CA LEU A 224 -3.99 -7.19 -7.97
C LEU A 224 -4.96 -8.33 -7.63
N ILE A 225 -5.92 -8.08 -6.73
CA ILE A 225 -6.90 -9.09 -6.33
C ILE A 225 -7.77 -9.53 -7.51
N ARG A 226 -8.16 -8.63 -8.40
CA ARG A 226 -9.01 -8.96 -9.55
C ARG A 226 -8.34 -9.96 -10.49
N TYR A 227 -7.06 -9.77 -10.82
CA TYR A 227 -6.36 -10.67 -11.73
C TYR A 227 -6.02 -11.99 -11.04
N LEU A 228 -5.56 -11.96 -9.79
CA LEU A 228 -5.15 -13.18 -9.09
C LEU A 228 -6.31 -14.02 -8.56
N LYS A 229 -7.49 -13.45 -8.30
CA LYS A 229 -8.64 -14.26 -7.82
C LYS A 229 -9.10 -15.30 -8.85
N VAL A 230 -8.79 -15.10 -10.14
CA VAL A 230 -9.10 -16.04 -11.23
C VAL A 230 -8.41 -17.38 -11.02
N VAL A 231 -7.15 -17.34 -10.54
CA VAL A 231 -6.37 -18.54 -10.25
C VAL A 231 -6.58 -19.01 -8.81
N GLY A 232 -6.77 -18.10 -7.85
CA GLY A 232 -7.09 -18.49 -6.48
C GLY A 232 -7.38 -17.31 -5.57
N ARG A 233 -8.60 -17.29 -5.00
CA ARG A 233 -9.09 -16.25 -4.07
C ARG A 233 -8.18 -16.01 -2.86
N TYR A 234 -7.82 -17.07 -2.13
CA TYR A 234 -6.96 -16.95 -0.94
C TYR A 234 -5.51 -16.63 -1.31
N HIS A 235 -5.00 -17.19 -2.41
CA HIS A 235 -3.69 -16.85 -2.95
C HIS A 235 -3.59 -15.37 -3.34
N ALA A 236 -4.63 -14.82 -3.97
CA ALA A 236 -4.70 -13.40 -4.32
C ALA A 236 -4.60 -12.49 -3.08
N VAL A 237 -5.34 -12.82 -2.02
CA VAL A 237 -5.30 -12.06 -0.76
C VAL A 237 -3.96 -12.20 -0.04
N GLY A 238 -3.39 -13.42 0.02
CA GLY A 238 -2.09 -13.65 0.64
C GLY A 238 -0.94 -12.95 -0.09
N MET A 239 -0.91 -13.01 -1.42
CA MET A 239 0.06 -12.28 -2.24
C MET A 239 -0.10 -10.77 -2.08
N ALA A 240 -1.34 -10.27 -2.09
CA ALA A 240 -1.60 -8.86 -1.85
C ALA A 240 -1.11 -8.41 -0.48
N ALA A 241 -1.39 -9.18 0.58
CA ALA A 241 -0.94 -8.86 1.93
C ALA A 241 0.58 -8.88 2.08
N LEU A 242 1.26 -9.89 1.52
CA LEU A 242 2.71 -10.00 1.52
C LEU A 242 3.36 -8.77 0.88
N ILE A 243 2.96 -8.44 -0.35
CA ILE A 243 3.54 -7.31 -1.09
C ILE A 243 3.16 -5.99 -0.42
N TYR A 244 1.94 -5.88 0.09
CA TYR A 244 1.51 -4.71 0.84
C TYR A 244 2.35 -4.50 2.11
N GLY A 245 2.75 -5.57 2.79
CA GLY A 245 3.70 -5.53 3.90
C GLY A 245 5.08 -5.03 3.47
N MET A 246 5.60 -5.55 2.36
CA MET A 246 6.91 -5.17 1.85
C MET A 246 7.01 -3.71 1.42
N VAL A 247 5.96 -3.13 0.84
CA VAL A 247 5.96 -1.70 0.46
C VAL A 247 5.91 -0.76 1.68
N HIS A 248 5.71 -1.30 2.89
CA HIS A 248 5.81 -0.54 4.14
C HIS A 248 7.22 -0.61 4.74
N PHE A 249 8.16 -1.36 4.18
CA PHE A 249 9.54 -1.33 4.65
C PHE A 249 10.06 0.13 4.66
N GLN A 250 10.87 0.47 5.67
CA GLN A 250 11.27 1.85 6.06
C GLN A 250 10.23 2.66 6.87
N LYS A 251 9.04 2.12 7.12
CA LYS A 251 8.07 2.71 8.07
C LYS A 251 8.28 2.16 9.49
N PRO A 252 7.60 2.72 10.52
CA PRO A 252 7.71 2.19 11.88
C PRO A 252 7.39 0.70 11.94
N ARG A 253 8.13 -0.07 12.75
CA ARG A 253 8.00 -1.54 12.86
C ARG A 253 6.56 -2.00 13.07
N GLY A 254 5.82 -1.28 13.92
CA GLY A 254 4.41 -1.54 14.17
C GLY A 254 3.53 -1.36 12.92
N GLU A 255 3.84 -0.38 12.08
CA GLU A 255 3.14 -0.16 10.81
C GLU A 255 3.48 -1.26 9.79
N ILE A 256 4.77 -1.67 9.70
CA ILE A 256 5.18 -2.77 8.82
C ILE A 256 4.44 -4.05 9.18
N LEU A 257 4.50 -4.50 10.44
CA LEU A 257 3.86 -5.74 10.86
C LEU A 257 2.34 -5.68 10.71
N SER A 258 1.71 -4.58 11.16
CA SER A 258 0.26 -4.42 11.06
C SER A 258 -0.24 -4.31 9.62
N SER A 259 0.58 -3.78 8.69
CA SER A 259 0.21 -3.67 7.29
C SER A 259 -0.04 -5.02 6.63
N PHE A 260 0.70 -6.09 6.99
CA PHE A 260 0.41 -7.44 6.48
C PHE A 260 -1.00 -7.90 6.91
N PHE A 261 -1.36 -7.72 8.18
CA PHE A 261 -2.69 -8.08 8.70
C PHE A 261 -3.79 -7.19 8.11
N GLY A 262 -3.56 -5.88 7.99
CA GLY A 262 -4.45 -4.96 7.28
C GLY A 262 -4.62 -5.33 5.81
N GLY A 263 -3.55 -5.80 5.18
CA GLY A 263 -3.49 -6.41 3.86
C GLY A 263 -4.46 -7.59 3.72
N LEU A 264 -4.36 -8.55 4.63
CA LEU A 264 -5.25 -9.72 4.68
C LEU A 264 -6.71 -9.30 4.90
N LEU A 265 -6.96 -8.41 5.85
CA LEU A 265 -8.30 -7.96 6.25
C LEU A 265 -9.00 -7.23 5.10
N MET A 266 -8.36 -6.20 4.54
CA MET A 266 -8.92 -5.41 3.45
C MET A 266 -8.91 -6.17 2.13
N GLY A 267 -7.97 -7.07 1.92
CA GLY A 267 -7.96 -7.97 0.78
C GLY A 267 -9.14 -8.94 0.80
N ALA A 268 -9.42 -9.55 1.95
CA ALA A 268 -10.60 -10.40 2.14
C ALA A 268 -11.91 -9.62 1.94
N LEU A 269 -11.99 -8.41 2.51
CA LEU A 269 -13.17 -7.55 2.40
C LEU A 269 -13.43 -7.17 0.93
N SER A 270 -12.44 -6.60 0.24
CA SER A 270 -12.57 -6.19 -1.17
C SER A 270 -12.90 -7.36 -2.10
N LEU A 271 -12.37 -8.56 -1.83
CA LEU A 271 -12.72 -9.75 -2.60
C LEU A 271 -14.20 -10.12 -2.44
N ARG A 272 -14.79 -9.93 -1.26
CA ARG A 272 -16.18 -10.27 -0.94
C ARG A 272 -17.18 -9.20 -1.36
N THR A 273 -16.83 -7.93 -1.19
CA THR A 273 -17.68 -6.76 -1.51
C THR A 273 -17.52 -6.29 -2.96
N HIS A 274 -16.40 -6.65 -3.61
CA HIS A 274 -16.01 -6.10 -4.92
C HIS A 274 -15.89 -4.57 -4.91
N SER A 275 -15.41 -4.01 -3.80
CA SER A 275 -15.30 -2.58 -3.55
C SER A 275 -14.00 -2.25 -2.84
N ILE A 276 -13.40 -1.10 -3.20
CA ILE A 276 -12.20 -0.60 -2.52
C ILE A 276 -12.54 0.28 -1.31
N ARG A 277 -13.79 0.77 -1.22
CA ARG A 277 -14.23 1.76 -0.21
C ARG A 277 -13.85 1.38 1.22
N GLY A 278 -14.06 0.13 1.59
CA GLY A 278 -13.75 -0.34 2.95
C GLY A 278 -12.26 -0.22 3.29
N GLY A 279 -11.37 -0.57 2.34
CA GLY A 279 -9.93 -0.37 2.49
C GLY A 279 -9.56 1.11 2.46
N LEU A 280 -10.12 1.86 1.51
CA LEU A 280 -9.84 3.29 1.32
C LEU A 280 -10.19 4.13 2.54
N TYR A 281 -11.40 4.00 3.06
CA TYR A 281 -11.82 4.78 4.22
C TYR A 281 -11.06 4.37 5.48
N ALA A 282 -10.77 3.08 5.66
CA ALA A 282 -9.97 2.62 6.79
C ALA A 282 -8.53 3.15 6.71
N HIS A 283 -7.93 3.17 5.51
CA HIS A 283 -6.57 3.68 5.30
C HIS A 283 -6.51 5.19 5.53
N ILE A 284 -7.48 5.95 4.99
CA ILE A 284 -7.58 7.40 5.20
C ILE A 284 -7.73 7.70 6.70
N ILE A 285 -8.63 7.02 7.41
CA ILE A 285 -8.82 7.27 8.85
C ILE A 285 -7.59 6.88 9.66
N LEU A 286 -6.95 5.75 9.33
CA LEU A 286 -5.74 5.33 10.04
C LEU A 286 -4.62 6.35 9.84
N ALA A 287 -4.37 6.78 8.60
CA ALA A 287 -3.32 7.75 8.29
C ALA A 287 -3.63 9.13 8.86
N ALA A 288 -4.81 9.69 8.57
CA ALA A 288 -5.23 10.99 9.10
C ALA A 288 -5.27 11.00 10.63
N GLY A 289 -5.66 9.88 11.25
CA GLY A 289 -5.62 9.72 12.71
C GLY A 289 -4.19 9.78 13.25
N MET A 290 -3.22 9.11 12.60
CA MET A 290 -1.82 9.19 13.02
C MET A 290 -1.26 10.61 12.88
N GLU A 291 -1.56 11.29 11.77
CA GLU A 291 -1.20 12.70 11.54
C GLU A 291 -1.79 13.61 12.62
N PHE A 292 -3.08 13.44 12.95
CA PHE A 292 -3.78 14.24 13.94
C PHE A 292 -3.27 13.99 15.37
N PHE A 293 -3.27 12.73 15.83
CA PHE A 293 -2.90 12.42 17.22
C PHE A 293 -1.42 12.66 17.50
N THR A 294 -0.56 12.45 16.52
CA THR A 294 0.87 12.79 16.65
C THR A 294 1.09 14.28 16.42
N GLY A 295 0.35 14.91 15.52
CA GLY A 295 0.53 16.32 15.16
C GLY A 295 -0.04 17.30 16.18
N ILE A 296 -0.89 16.88 17.12
CA ILE A 296 -1.64 17.80 18.00
C ILE A 296 -0.77 18.85 18.72
N TYR A 297 0.48 18.52 19.09
CA TYR A 297 1.41 19.46 19.73
C TYR A 297 2.16 20.41 18.77
N ILE A 298 2.08 20.14 17.47
CA ILE A 298 2.68 20.93 16.39
C ILE A 298 1.64 21.91 15.85
N TRP A 299 0.36 21.52 15.83
CA TRP A 299 -0.70 22.26 15.16
C TRP A 299 -0.99 23.60 15.85
N ASP A 300 -0.82 23.69 17.17
CA ASP A 300 -0.90 24.94 17.94
C ASP A 300 0.20 25.96 17.56
N LYS A 301 1.23 25.52 16.83
CA LYS A 301 2.36 26.34 16.36
C LYS A 301 2.27 26.69 14.87
N LEU A 302 1.20 26.28 14.19
CA LEU A 302 0.93 26.69 12.82
C LEU A 302 0.40 28.13 12.82
N PHE A 303 1.06 28.99 12.04
CA PHE A 303 0.64 30.37 11.80
C PHE A 303 -0.51 30.44 10.79
#